data_AF-A0A9D8XJ65-F1
#
_entry.id   AF-A0A9D8XJ65-F1
#
_cell.length_a   1.000
_cell.length_b   1.000
_cell.length_c   1.000
_cell.angle_alpha   90.00
_cell.angle_beta   90.00
_cell.angle_gamma   90.00
#
_symmetry.space_group_name_H-M   'P 1'
#
loop_
_entity.id
_entity.type
_entity.pdbx_description
1 polymer ?
#
loop_
_entity_poly.entity_id
_entity_poly.type
_entity_poly.pdbx_seq_one_letter_code
_entity_poly.pdbx_strand_id
1 'polypeptide(L)' 'IHGSFAGLPDVPMSFIRAPQFEFCAPGTEVLAEYQGRITAVRQGNQLAMTFHPELYSDHRVASWFLSEIVQKKRPV' A
#
# COMPACT_ATOMS: atom_id res chain seq x y z
N ILE A 1 -7.94 -8.78 8.89
CA ILE A 1 -6.54 -9.30 8.97
C ILE A 1 -5.65 -8.11 9.29
N HIS A 2 -4.52 -8.28 9.98
CA HIS A 2 -3.61 -7.18 10.30
C HIS A 2 -2.22 -7.47 9.74
N GLY A 3 -1.51 -6.44 9.29
CA GLY A 3 -0.17 -6.54 8.71
C GLY A 3 0.61 -5.24 8.77
N SER A 4 1.81 -5.21 8.21
CA SER A 4 2.60 -3.98 8.08
C SER A 4 2.33 -3.28 6.74
N PHE A 5 2.36 -1.95 6.74
CA PHE A 5 2.26 -1.14 5.52
C PHE A 5 3.20 0.07 5.62
N ALA A 6 4.16 0.18 4.70
CA ALA A 6 5.12 1.27 4.62
C ALA A 6 5.80 1.59 5.97
N GLY A 7 6.19 0.54 6.70
CA GLY A 7 6.78 0.64 8.04
C GLY A 7 5.79 0.86 9.19
N LEU A 8 4.51 1.10 8.91
CA LEU A 8 3.45 1.16 9.93
C LEU A 8 3.09 -0.26 10.37
N PRO A 9 3.12 -0.56 11.68
CA PRO A 9 2.68 -1.85 12.19
C PRO A 9 1.16 -1.91 12.34
N ASP A 10 0.64 -3.13 12.36
CA ASP A 10 -0.73 -3.45 12.78
C ASP A 10 -1.83 -2.68 12.03
N VAL A 11 -1.72 -2.62 10.69
CA VAL A 11 -2.71 -2.00 9.82
C VAL A 11 -3.79 -3.01 9.45
N PRO A 12 -5.09 -2.69 9.64
CA PRO A 12 -6.18 -3.59 9.25
C PRO A 12 -6.30 -3.68 7.72
N MET A 13 -6.44 -4.91 7.23
CA MET A 13 -6.48 -5.27 5.82
C MET A 13 -7.67 -6.21 5.55
N SER A 14 -8.55 -5.79 4.64
CA SER A 14 -9.65 -6.59 4.10
C SER A 14 -9.40 -6.93 2.64
N PHE A 15 -9.37 -8.22 2.33
CA PHE A 15 -9.17 -8.73 0.97
C PHE A 15 -10.49 -9.30 0.44
N ILE A 16 -11.15 -8.61 -0.48
CA ILE A 16 -12.46 -9.01 -1.01
C ILE A 16 -12.30 -9.30 -2.50
N ARG A 17 -12.23 -10.58 -2.87
CA ARG A 17 -11.91 -11.01 -4.25
C ARG A 17 -10.65 -10.29 -4.78
N ALA A 18 -9.66 -10.16 -3.90
CA ALA A 18 -8.46 -9.38 -4.13
C ALA A 18 -7.62 -9.96 -5.30
N PRO A 19 -7.15 -9.12 -6.23
CA PRO A 19 -6.19 -9.55 -7.23
C PRO A 19 -4.83 -9.90 -6.60
N GLN A 20 -3.94 -10.50 -7.37
CA GLN A 20 -2.58 -10.84 -6.94
C GLN A 20 -1.56 -10.18 -7.87
N PHE A 21 -0.48 -9.65 -7.29
CA PHE A 21 0.66 -9.20 -8.07
C PHE A 21 1.47 -10.43 -8.51
N GLU A 22 1.62 -10.63 -9.82
CA GLU A 22 2.47 -11.69 -10.37
C GLU A 22 3.93 -11.24 -10.50
N PHE A 23 4.15 -9.96 -10.84
CA PHE A 23 5.47 -9.38 -11.05
C PHE A 23 5.48 -7.88 -10.68
N CYS A 24 6.63 -7.38 -10.24
CA CYS A 24 6.89 -5.96 -10.00
C CYS A 24 8.07 -5.50 -10.84
N ALA A 25 7.91 -4.40 -11.58
CA ALA A 25 8.98 -3.85 -12.40
C ALA A 25 10.15 -3.32 -11.54
N PRO A 26 11.37 -3.24 -12.09
CA PRO A 26 12.50 -2.61 -11.39
C PRO A 26 12.17 -1.20 -10.89
N GLY A 27 12.60 -0.87 -9.67
CA GLY A 27 12.29 0.41 -9.02
C GLY A 27 10.89 0.50 -8.40
N THR A 28 10.12 -0.60 -8.38
CA THR A 28 8.90 -0.72 -7.58
C THR A 28 9.27 -0.95 -6.12
N GLU A 29 8.71 -0.16 -5.22
CA GLU A 29 8.87 -0.31 -3.78
C GLU A 29 7.73 -1.18 -3.24
N VAL A 30 8.07 -2.26 -2.52
CA VAL A 30 7.08 -3.09 -1.82
C VAL A 30 6.77 -2.43 -0.47
N LEU A 31 5.51 -2.05 -0.28
CA LEU A 31 5.05 -1.36 0.92
C LEU A 31 4.42 -2.31 1.93
N ALA A 32 3.78 -3.38 1.46
CA ALA A 32 3.14 -4.36 2.33
C ALA A 32 3.25 -5.76 1.74
N GLU A 33 3.49 -6.72 2.62
CA GLU A 33 3.40 -8.15 2.32
C GLU A 33 2.54 -8.83 3.38
N TYR A 34 1.75 -9.81 2.95
CA TYR A 34 1.00 -10.68 3.85
C TYR A 34 1.19 -12.14 3.42
N GLN A 35 1.68 -12.98 4.34
CA GLN A 35 1.98 -14.39 4.07
C GLN A 35 2.88 -14.61 2.83
N GLY A 36 3.92 -13.79 2.68
CA GLY A 36 4.87 -13.87 1.56
C GLY A 36 4.29 -13.43 0.21
N ARG A 37 3.11 -12.81 0.19
CA ARG A 37 2.49 -12.23 -1.00
C ARG A 37 2.52 -10.72 -0.89
N ILE A 38 2.92 -10.04 -1.96
CA ILE A 38 2.86 -8.58 -2.05
C ILE A 38 1.40 -8.15 -2.04
N THR A 39 1.07 -7.16 -1.21
CA THR A 39 -0.31 -6.63 -1.05
C THR A 39 -0.41 -5.13 -1.24
N ALA A 40 0.71 -4.40 -1.19
CA ALA A 40 0.78 -3.00 -1.63
C ALA A 40 2.16 -2.66 -2.18
N VAL A 41 2.17 -1.84 -3.23
CA VAL A 41 3.38 -1.37 -3.91
C VAL A 41 3.28 0.10 -4.27
N ARG A 42 4.44 0.74 -4.43
CA ARG A 42 4.58 2.08 -5.01
C ARG A 42 5.49 2.04 -6.23
N GLN A 43 5.09 2.75 -7.28
CA GLN A 43 5.96 3.05 -8.41
C GLN A 43 5.87 4.54 -8.74
N GLY A 44 6.93 5.29 -8.40
CA GLY A 44 6.91 6.75 -8.52
C GLY A 44 5.82 7.39 -7.67
N ASN A 45 4.84 8.02 -8.32
CA ASN A 45 3.67 8.66 -7.69
C ASN A 45 2.40 7.80 -7.78
N GLN A 46 2.53 6.50 -8.07
CA GLN A 46 1.40 5.58 -8.10
C GLN A 46 1.48 4.64 -6.90
N LEU A 47 0.33 4.46 -6.24
CA LEU A 47 0.11 3.50 -5.17
C LEU A 47 -0.89 2.46 -5.69
N ALA A 48 -0.55 1.18 -5.57
CA ALA A 48 -1.46 0.07 -5.85
C ALA A 48 -1.51 -0.85 -4.64
N MET A 49 -2.69 -1.37 -4.32
CA MET A 49 -2.91 -2.30 -3.21
C MET A 49 -4.06 -3.25 -3.51
N THR A 50 -4.05 -4.42 -2.87
CA THR A 50 -5.04 -5.49 -3.09
C THR A 50 -6.05 -5.63 -1.94
N PHE A 51 -5.87 -4.85 -0.87
CA PHE A 51 -6.82 -4.75 0.23
C PHE A 51 -7.57 -3.41 0.22
N HIS A 52 -8.64 -3.38 1.01
CA HIS A 52 -9.54 -2.24 1.16
C HIS A 52 -9.32 -1.54 2.50
N PRO A 53 -8.39 -0.56 2.61
CA PRO A 53 -8.17 0.18 3.86
C PRO A 53 -9.35 1.10 4.23
N GLU A 54 -10.18 1.47 3.26
CA GLU A 54 -11.32 2.37 3.41
C GLU A 54 -12.48 1.77 4.22
N LEU A 55 -12.49 0.45 4.40
CA LEU A 55 -13.53 -0.25 5.18
C LEU A 55 -13.33 -0.12 6.69
N TYR A 56 -12.29 0.60 7.12
CA TYR A 56 -11.95 0.81 8.52
C TYR A 56 -11.90 2.30 8.86
N SER A 57 -12.12 2.63 10.14
CA SER A 57 -11.88 3.97 10.67
C SER A 57 -10.38 4.29 10.87
N ASP A 58 -9.51 3.35 10.54
CA ASP A 58 -8.05 3.54 10.55
C ASP A 58 -7.60 4.23 9.26
N HIS A 59 -7.32 5.53 9.35
CA HIS A 59 -6.97 6.35 8.21
C HIS A 59 -5.46 6.45 7.95
N ARG A 60 -4.63 5.60 8.57
CA ARG A 60 -3.17 5.70 8.43
C ARG A 60 -2.68 5.48 6.98
N VAL A 61 -3.28 4.53 6.24
CA VAL A 61 -2.95 4.28 4.83
C VAL A 61 -3.33 5.49 3.95
N ALA A 62 -4.53 6.05 4.16
CA ALA A 62 -4.97 7.24 3.44
C ALA A 62 -4.10 8.47 3.76
N SER A 63 -3.73 8.63 5.04
CA SER A 63 -2.85 9.72 5.49
C SER A 63 -1.46 9.59 4.87
N TRP A 64 -0.91 8.37 4.81
CA TRP A 64 0.35 8.07 4.15
C TRP A 64 0.28 8.40 2.65
N PHE A 65 -0.81 8.03 1.97
CA PHE A 65 -0.99 8.37 0.55
C PHE A 65 -0.96 9.89 0.32
N LEU A 66 -1.67 10.66 1.14
CA LEU A 66 -1.68 12.11 1.04
C LEU A 66 -0.28 12.70 1.25
N SER A 67 0.46 12.26 2.27
CA SER A 67 1.81 12.79 2.54
C SER A 67 2.83 12.37 1.48
N GLU A 68 2.83 11.10 1.07
CA GLU A 68 3.92 10.51 0.28
C GLU A 68 3.72 10.58 -1.22
N ILE A 69 2.47 10.61 -1.67
CA ILE A 69 2.12 10.60 -3.10
C ILE A 69 1.59 11.96 -3.55
N VAL A 70 0.73 12.61 -2.78
CA VAL A 70 0.08 13.87 -3.19
C VAL A 70 0.92 15.09 -2.83
N GLN A 71 1.44 15.16 -1.59
CA GLN A 71 2.11 16.36 -1.09
C GLN A 71 3.60 16.43 -1.44
N LYS A 72 4.30 15.28 -1.53
CA LYS A 72 5.68 15.23 -1.99
C LYS A 72 5.76 15.62 -3.48
N LYS A 73 5.99 16.91 -3.76
CA LYS A 73 6.32 17.39 -5.11
C LYS A 73 7.62 16.76 -5.58
N ARG A 74 7.60 16.14 -6.75
CA ARG A 74 8.84 15.87 -7.50
C ARG A 74 9.45 17.20 -7.93
N PRO A 75 10.78 17.38 -7.86
CA PRO A 75 11.42 18.39 -8.69
C PRO A 75 11.08 18.05 -10.14
N VAL A 76 10.49 19.03 -10.84
CA VAL A 76 10.18 18.95 -12.27
C VAL A 76 11.47 19.07 -13.05
#